data_AF-A0A1U6JF57-F1
#
_entry.id   AF-A0A1U6JF57-F1
#
_cell.length_a   1.000
_cell.length_b   1.000
_cell.length_c   1.000
_cell.angle_alpha   90.00
_cell.angle_beta   90.00
_cell.angle_gamma   90.00
#
_symmetry.space_group_name_H-M   'P 1'
#
loop_
_entity.id
_entity.type
_entity.pdbx_description
1 polymer ?
#
loop_
_entity_poly.entity_id
_entity_poly.type
_entity_poly.pdbx_seq_one_letter_code
_entity_poly.pdbx_strand_id
1 'polypeptide(L)'
;MGFWNLFKKKTNNTYYDDEELYEEEIGQEDEHKVSSVNIEYEFSSEIKNSEMLIEKDIEEIHYEDRKLTNEEIDELITGEILRVIENHDDFEKLKLSAKEAVRNIGEEYLYLIPGYIIDKISRPKNLRSQYDALGEWPMVVENAVLMILFSYRETGVEALSKIAYKNSAINISLRLKAINLLCKLAADGVECENIVNKIMNNLMAFDDEKKIKIFGFMSQIKGNNQVISLIQHFYKSFVKHGDVEYGYETLLHLINAAEKFTTGHLNFLKMLALGKGTINLEEIMGLDEDEEKIIYVKDIVEEYKVKAAITYYNLEKSDSDINSKLYYWSEYSLDKNIREEIKKVINDN
;
A
#
# COMPACT_ATOMS: atom_id res chain seq x y z
N MET A 1 -8.67 3.23 -26.22
CA MET A 1 -9.46 3.79 -25.10
C MET A 1 -9.42 2.75 -24.01
N GLY A 2 -8.60 2.98 -22.97
CA GLY A 2 -8.16 1.94 -22.05
C GLY A 2 -9.22 1.53 -21.03
N PHE A 3 -9.12 0.28 -20.56
CA PHE A 3 -9.87 -0.33 -19.46
C PHE A 3 -10.02 0.56 -18.20
N TRP A 4 -9.17 1.59 -18.07
CA TRP A 4 -9.16 2.63 -17.04
C TRP A 4 -10.45 3.45 -16.88
N ASN A 5 -11.31 3.57 -17.91
CA ASN A 5 -12.59 4.27 -17.75
C ASN A 5 -13.64 3.49 -16.94
N LEU A 6 -13.46 2.17 -16.76
CA LEU A 6 -14.38 1.34 -15.97
C LEU A 6 -14.19 1.52 -14.46
N PHE A 7 -13.01 2.00 -14.03
CA PHE A 7 -12.64 2.18 -12.61
C PHE A 7 -12.51 3.65 -12.20
N LYS A 8 -12.74 4.60 -13.12
CA LYS A 8 -12.78 6.03 -12.81
C LYS A 8 -14.21 6.48 -12.57
N LYS A 9 -14.62 6.50 -11.29
CA LYS A 9 -15.55 7.53 -10.81
C LYS A 9 -14.97 8.20 -9.58
N LYS A 10 -14.98 9.53 -9.60
CA LYS A 10 -14.64 10.41 -8.47
C LYS A 10 -15.44 10.01 -7.24
N THR A 11 -14.86 9.21 -6.36
CA THR A 11 -15.11 9.35 -4.94
C THR A 11 -14.22 10.49 -4.46
N ASN A 12 -14.80 11.70 -4.35
CA ASN A 12 -14.41 12.56 -3.24
C ASN A 12 -14.95 11.89 -1.97
N ASN A 13 -14.39 10.74 -1.61
CA ASN A 13 -14.30 10.33 -0.23
C ASN A 13 -12.87 10.69 0.13
N THR A 14 -12.71 11.82 0.83
CA THR A 14 -11.78 11.85 1.94
C THR A 14 -11.86 10.49 2.62
N TYR A 15 -10.76 9.74 2.54
CA TYR A 15 -10.53 8.61 3.43
C TYR A 15 -10.57 9.21 4.83
N TYR A 16 -11.75 9.28 5.43
CA TYR A 16 -11.86 9.43 6.86
C TYR A 16 -11.42 8.08 7.42
N ASP A 17 -10.25 8.10 8.05
CA ASP A 17 -9.84 7.08 9.01
C ASP A 17 -10.96 7.03 10.06
N ASP A 18 -11.86 6.07 9.94
CA ASP A 18 -12.78 5.76 11.03
C ASP A 18 -11.91 5.12 12.12
N GLU A 19 -11.43 5.96 13.05
CA GLU A 19 -10.90 5.52 14.34
C GLU A 19 -12.01 4.76 15.06
N GLU A 20 -11.95 3.41 15.02
CA GLU A 20 -12.66 2.58 15.97
C GLU A 20 -12.08 2.84 17.37
N LEU A 21 -12.71 3.76 18.08
CA LEU A 21 -12.47 4.08 19.47
C LEU A 21 -12.95 2.90 20.34
N TYR A 22 -12.03 2.02 20.74
CA TYR A 22 -12.28 1.09 21.84
C TYR A 22 -11.98 1.79 23.16
N GLU A 23 -13.03 2.28 23.82
CA GLU A 23 -13.00 2.52 25.27
C GLU A 23 -13.01 1.16 25.97
N GLU A 24 -11.88 0.73 26.54
CA GLU A 24 -11.87 -0.31 27.57
C GLU A 24 -11.59 0.31 28.94
N GLU A 25 -12.46 -0.09 29.87
CA GLU A 25 -12.60 0.42 31.23
C GLU A 25 -11.33 0.29 32.07
N ILE A 26 -11.12 1.30 32.91
CA ILE A 26 -10.06 1.39 33.91
C ILE A 26 -10.24 0.28 34.95
N GLY A 27 -9.34 -0.70 34.96
CA GLY A 27 -9.09 -1.63 36.07
C GLY A 27 -7.72 -1.35 36.69
N GLN A 28 -7.70 -1.08 37.99
CA GLN A 28 -6.53 -0.69 38.78
C GLN A 28 -5.48 -1.82 38.96
N GLU A 29 -4.22 -1.36 39.00
CA GLU A 29 -3.06 -1.87 39.74
C GLU A 29 -2.55 -3.30 39.48
N ASP A 30 -1.34 -3.38 38.90
CA ASP A 30 -0.21 -4.02 39.61
C ASP A 30 1.14 -3.49 39.08
N GLU A 31 1.99 -3.05 40.01
CA GLU A 31 3.32 -2.49 39.80
C GLU A 31 4.31 -3.54 39.27
N HIS A 32 4.94 -3.28 38.12
CA HIS A 32 6.24 -3.91 37.81
C HIS A 32 7.22 -2.93 37.16
N LYS A 33 8.19 -2.49 37.98
CA LYS A 33 9.47 -1.87 37.57
C LYS A 33 10.34 -2.88 36.84
N VAL A 34 10.83 -2.58 35.63
CA VAL A 34 12.19 -2.95 35.12
C VAL A 34 12.52 -1.98 33.97
N SER A 35 13.36 -0.96 34.21
CA SER A 35 14.79 -0.87 33.84
C SER A 35 15.07 -0.72 32.33
N SER A 36 15.48 0.51 31.98
CA SER A 36 16.01 0.93 30.69
C SER A 36 17.29 0.19 30.35
N VAL A 37 17.26 -0.64 29.30
CA VAL A 37 18.45 -1.26 28.72
C VAL A 37 18.89 -0.40 27.54
N ASN A 38 20.00 0.31 27.73
CA ASN A 38 20.84 0.82 26.65
C ASN A 38 21.45 -0.37 25.91
N ILE A 39 21.34 -0.40 24.59
CA ILE A 39 22.07 -1.36 23.75
C ILE A 39 23.14 -0.58 23.00
N GLU A 40 24.37 -0.66 23.52
CA GLU A 40 25.60 -0.27 22.84
C GLU A 40 25.90 -1.27 21.71
N TYR A 41 26.35 -0.75 20.56
CA TYR A 41 26.87 -1.55 19.45
C TYR A 41 28.37 -1.79 19.64
N GLU A 42 28.77 -3.05 19.73
CA GLU A 42 30.17 -3.48 19.85
C GLU A 42 30.75 -3.73 18.44
N PHE A 43 31.80 -2.98 18.07
CA PHE A 43 32.57 -3.18 16.82
C PHE A 43 33.86 -3.96 17.15
N SER A 44 34.11 -5.07 16.47
CA SER A 44 35.39 -5.77 16.54
C SER A 44 36.40 -5.16 15.57
N SER A 45 37.55 -4.79 16.14
CA SER A 45 38.76 -4.27 15.51
C SER A 45 39.53 -5.35 14.76
N GLU A 46 40.20 -4.98 13.65
CA GLU A 46 41.64 -5.21 13.40
C GLU A 46 41.99 -4.98 11.91
N ILE A 47 42.76 -3.92 11.60
CA ILE A 47 44.00 -4.01 10.79
C ILE A 47 44.94 -2.87 11.26
N LYS A 48 46.07 -3.25 11.87
CA LYS A 48 47.27 -2.41 12.01
C LYS A 48 48.16 -2.65 10.78
N ASN A 49 48.69 -1.60 10.18
CA ASN A 49 50.14 -1.44 10.03
C ASN A 49 50.52 -0.02 9.57
N SER A 50 51.57 0.46 10.24
CA SER A 50 52.30 1.71 10.11
C SER A 50 53.28 1.71 8.93
N GLU A 51 53.55 2.88 8.34
CA GLU A 51 54.92 3.38 8.14
C GLU A 51 54.93 4.88 7.76
N MET A 52 55.80 5.65 8.42
CA MET A 52 56.13 7.06 8.18
C MET A 52 56.96 7.23 6.91
N LEU A 53 56.70 8.27 6.12
CA LEU A 53 57.71 8.98 5.31
C LEU A 53 57.43 10.49 5.36
N ILE A 54 58.51 11.27 5.52
CA ILE A 54 58.54 12.72 5.78
C ILE A 54 58.75 13.51 4.47
N GLU A 55 58.05 14.65 4.38
CA GLU A 55 58.24 15.90 3.63
C GLU A 55 58.30 15.91 2.08
N LYS A 56 57.39 16.70 1.50
CA LYS A 56 57.75 17.92 0.77
C LYS A 56 56.54 18.84 0.57
N ASP A 57 56.74 20.11 0.93
CA ASP A 57 55.82 21.23 0.73
C ASP A 57 55.29 21.34 -0.69
N ILE A 58 53.97 21.21 -0.84
CA ILE A 58 53.18 21.83 -1.88
C ILE A 58 51.92 22.34 -1.16
N GLU A 59 51.73 23.66 -1.10
CA GLU A 59 50.46 24.27 -0.73
C GLU A 59 49.42 23.93 -1.82
N GLU A 60 48.88 22.71 -1.78
CA GLU A 60 47.61 22.39 -2.39
C GLU A 60 46.53 22.83 -1.41
N ILE A 61 45.68 23.77 -1.84
CA ILE A 61 44.44 24.09 -1.16
C ILE A 61 43.58 22.83 -1.20
N HIS A 62 43.74 21.97 -0.20
CA HIS A 62 42.77 20.96 0.14
C HIS A 62 41.50 21.69 0.57
N TYR A 63 40.51 21.75 -0.31
CA TYR A 63 39.13 21.76 0.15
C TYR A 63 38.92 20.42 0.83
N GLU A 64 39.28 20.31 2.11
CA GLU A 64 38.75 19.24 2.93
C GLU A 64 37.24 19.43 2.91
N ASP A 65 36.52 18.51 2.26
CA ASP A 65 35.08 18.37 2.43
C ASP A 65 34.82 18.24 3.93
N ARG A 66 34.43 19.35 4.56
CA ARG A 66 34.11 19.39 5.98
C ARG A 66 32.95 18.42 6.19
N LYS A 67 33.25 17.26 6.77
CA LYS A 67 32.21 16.32 7.19
C LYS A 67 31.36 17.01 8.25
N LEU A 68 30.05 17.09 7.98
CA LEU A 68 29.07 17.62 8.92
C LEU A 68 29.13 16.84 10.23
N THR A 69 28.90 17.52 11.35
CA THR A 69 28.71 16.86 12.64
C THR A 69 27.36 16.14 12.67
N ASN A 70 27.18 15.20 13.61
CA ASN A 70 25.89 14.52 13.77
C ASN A 70 24.74 15.50 14.07
N GLU A 71 25.02 16.59 14.79
CA GLU A 71 24.04 17.64 15.08
C GLU A 71 23.69 18.43 13.81
N GLU A 72 24.69 18.79 13.00
CA GLU A 72 24.46 19.48 11.72
C GLU A 72 23.67 18.61 10.73
N ILE A 73 23.90 17.29 10.74
CA ILE A 73 23.13 16.32 9.94
C ILE A 73 21.69 16.22 10.44
N ASP A 74 21.47 16.17 11.76
CA ASP A 74 20.13 16.12 12.35
C ASP A 74 19.32 17.39 12.05
N GLU A 75 19.96 18.56 12.17
CA GLU A 75 19.36 19.85 11.81
C GLU A 75 19.02 19.93 10.32
N LEU A 76 19.91 19.42 9.45
CA LEU A 76 19.67 19.34 8.01
C LEU A 76 18.44 18.48 7.70
N ILE A 77 18.42 17.23 8.16
CA ILE A 77 17.32 16.30 7.86
C ILE A 77 16.00 16.81 8.44
N THR A 78 16.02 17.30 9.69
CA THR A 78 14.83 17.89 10.33
C THR A 78 14.32 19.10 9.55
N GLY A 79 15.21 19.99 9.14
CA GLY A 79 14.86 21.19 8.38
C GLY A 79 14.29 20.88 6.99
N GLU A 80 14.75 19.82 6.33
CA GLU A 80 14.20 19.34 5.06
C GLU A 80 12.84 18.67 5.24
N ILE A 81 12.66 17.83 6.28
CA ILE A 81 11.35 17.22 6.58
C ILE A 81 10.30 18.29 6.87
N LEU A 82 10.63 19.31 7.68
CA LEU A 82 9.71 20.42 7.96
C LEU A 82 9.31 21.18 6.70
N ARG A 83 10.23 21.42 5.77
CA ARG A 83 9.93 22.04 4.47
C ARG A 83 8.99 21.20 3.60
N VAL A 84 9.10 19.88 3.66
CA VAL A 84 8.15 18.99 2.98
C VAL A 84 6.77 19.06 3.64
N ILE A 85 6.71 19.10 4.98
CA ILE A 85 5.46 19.23 5.75
C ILE A 85 4.74 20.54 5.45
N GLU A 86 5.46 21.66 5.27
CA GLU A 86 4.85 22.95 4.90
C GLU A 86 4.04 22.90 3.59
N ASN A 87 4.28 21.91 2.75
CA ASN A 87 3.59 21.71 1.48
C ASN A 87 2.60 20.52 1.51
N HIS A 88 2.28 19.98 2.70
CA HIS A 88 1.52 18.73 2.83
C HIS A 88 0.16 18.74 2.13
N ASP A 89 -0.52 19.89 2.13
CA ASP A 89 -1.87 20.03 1.57
C ASP A 89 -1.89 20.08 0.03
N ASP A 90 -0.74 20.28 -0.63
CA ASP A 90 -0.60 20.33 -2.09
C ASP A 90 0.34 19.22 -2.57
N PHE A 91 -0.25 18.16 -3.12
CA PHE A 91 0.49 16.96 -3.51
C PHE A 91 1.61 17.20 -4.53
N GLU A 92 1.44 18.13 -5.47
CA GLU A 92 2.47 18.41 -6.48
C GLU A 92 3.62 19.22 -5.87
N LYS A 93 3.33 20.17 -4.97
CA LYS A 93 4.39 20.87 -4.24
C LYS A 93 5.13 19.95 -3.28
N LEU A 94 4.42 19.10 -2.54
CA LEU A 94 5.02 18.12 -1.64
C LEU A 94 6.01 17.20 -2.37
N LYS A 95 5.66 16.72 -3.57
CA LYS A 95 6.60 15.94 -4.41
C LYS A 95 7.85 16.73 -4.80
N LEU A 96 7.68 18.00 -5.17
CA LEU A 96 8.82 18.85 -5.56
C LEU A 96 9.73 19.10 -4.36
N SER A 97 9.18 19.46 -3.20
CA SER A 97 9.93 19.65 -1.96
C SER A 97 10.65 18.37 -1.53
N ALA A 98 10.03 17.19 -1.68
CA ALA A 98 10.68 15.93 -1.36
C ALA A 98 11.87 15.64 -2.29
N LYS A 99 11.78 15.97 -3.58
CA LYS A 99 12.91 15.86 -4.51
C LYS A 99 14.04 16.82 -4.19
N GLU A 100 13.72 18.02 -3.71
CA GLU A 100 14.71 18.99 -3.24
C GLU A 100 15.38 18.50 -1.96
N ALA A 101 14.61 17.96 -1.01
CA ALA A 101 15.12 17.35 0.22
C ALA A 101 16.13 16.23 -0.08
N VAL A 102 15.83 15.33 -1.03
CA VAL A 102 16.77 14.28 -1.47
C VAL A 102 18.11 14.86 -1.94
N ARG A 103 18.07 15.95 -2.73
CA ARG A 103 19.30 16.60 -3.24
C ARG A 103 20.10 17.27 -2.15
N ASN A 104 19.43 17.84 -1.16
CA ASN A 104 20.06 18.58 -0.07
C ASN A 104 20.60 17.66 1.03
N ILE A 105 19.90 16.55 1.32
CA ILE A 105 20.33 15.55 2.30
C ILE A 105 21.44 14.67 1.71
N GLY A 106 21.36 14.27 0.44
CA GLY A 106 22.33 13.36 -0.16
C GLY A 106 22.06 11.89 0.18
N GLU A 107 22.71 10.97 -0.54
CA GLU A 107 22.52 9.52 -0.38
C GLU A 107 23.24 8.97 0.84
N GLU A 108 24.33 9.63 1.24
CA GLU A 108 25.16 9.28 2.38
C GLU A 108 24.39 9.29 3.70
N TYR A 109 23.31 10.07 3.84
CA TYR A 109 22.51 10.16 5.06
C TYR A 109 21.14 9.47 4.95
N LEU A 110 20.84 8.80 3.84
CA LEU A 110 19.57 8.08 3.62
C LEU A 110 19.24 7.11 4.75
N TYR A 111 20.26 6.42 5.29
CA TYR A 111 20.07 5.42 6.35
C TYR A 111 19.53 5.99 7.67
N LEU A 112 19.65 7.31 7.89
CA LEU A 112 19.16 8.01 9.08
C LEU A 112 17.68 8.40 8.97
N ILE A 113 17.18 8.64 7.75
CA ILE A 113 15.85 9.19 7.48
C ILE A 113 14.70 8.36 8.08
N PRO A 114 14.68 7.01 8.00
CA PRO A 114 13.61 6.21 8.62
C PRO A 114 13.50 6.42 10.14
N GLY A 115 14.56 6.89 10.80
CA GLY A 115 14.58 7.15 12.23
C GLY A 115 13.66 8.28 12.70
N TYR A 116 13.17 9.13 11.78
CA TYR A 116 12.31 10.29 12.06
C TYR A 116 10.81 9.97 12.02
N ILE A 117 10.43 8.72 11.70
CA ILE A 117 9.01 8.30 11.66
C ILE A 117 8.37 8.27 13.05
N ILE A 118 9.16 7.93 14.08
CA ILE A 118 8.73 8.00 15.49
C ILE A 118 8.94 9.44 15.93
N ASP A 119 7.96 10.08 16.57
CA ASP A 119 7.87 11.50 17.02
C ASP A 119 9.18 12.17 17.53
N LYS A 120 10.18 12.28 16.67
CA LYS A 120 11.46 12.94 16.93
C LYS A 120 11.43 14.40 16.49
N ILE A 121 10.48 14.76 15.62
CA ILE A 121 10.33 16.12 15.13
C ILE A 121 9.23 16.80 15.94
N SER A 122 9.62 17.74 16.79
CA SER A 122 8.68 18.56 17.52
C SER A 122 7.98 19.55 16.58
N ARG A 123 6.67 19.72 16.75
CA ARG A 123 5.89 20.70 15.98
C ARG A 123 6.40 22.12 16.20
N PRO A 124 6.90 22.82 15.16
CA PRO A 124 7.44 24.16 15.31
C PRO A 124 6.32 25.20 15.52
N LYS A 125 6.68 26.36 16.08
CA LYS A 125 5.69 27.37 16.50
C LYS A 125 4.85 27.91 15.35
N ASN A 126 5.43 28.04 14.16
CA ASN A 126 4.77 28.50 12.93
C ASN A 126 3.70 27.52 12.43
N LEU A 127 3.79 26.23 12.78
CA LEU A 127 2.83 25.20 12.40
C LEU A 127 1.89 24.79 13.54
N ARG A 128 1.87 25.47 14.69
CA ARG A 128 1.02 25.06 15.84
C ARG A 128 -0.49 25.15 15.59
N SER A 129 -0.90 26.06 14.72
CA SER A 129 -2.29 26.21 14.30
C SER A 129 -2.64 25.34 13.09
N GLN A 130 -1.66 24.60 12.57
CA GLN A 130 -1.83 23.60 11.53
C GLN A 130 -1.61 22.23 12.17
N TYR A 131 -2.25 21.19 11.65
CA TYR A 131 -2.05 19.82 12.13
C TYR A 131 -2.27 19.68 13.65
N ASP A 132 -3.38 20.23 14.17
CA ASP A 132 -3.67 20.35 15.60
C ASP A 132 -4.63 19.29 16.14
N ALA A 133 -5.22 18.47 15.26
CA ALA A 133 -5.99 17.32 15.69
C ALA A 133 -5.07 16.26 16.32
N LEU A 134 -5.67 15.44 17.18
CA LEU A 134 -4.98 14.31 17.81
C LEU A 134 -4.42 13.38 16.73
N GLY A 135 -3.14 13.01 16.84
CA GLY A 135 -2.48 12.11 15.88
C GLY A 135 -2.10 12.72 14.52
N GLU A 136 -2.53 13.94 14.21
CA GLU A 136 -2.30 14.56 12.90
C GLU A 136 -0.82 14.91 12.67
N TRP A 137 -0.14 15.44 13.70
CA TRP A 137 1.27 15.78 13.61
C TRP A 137 2.19 14.56 13.32
N PRO A 138 2.11 13.45 14.08
CA PRO A 138 2.83 12.22 13.76
C PRO A 138 2.55 11.73 12.33
N MET A 139 1.29 11.81 11.88
CA MET A 139 0.89 11.40 10.53
C MET A 139 1.56 12.23 9.43
N VAL A 140 1.60 13.57 9.56
CA VAL A 140 2.22 14.43 8.53
C VAL A 140 3.73 14.25 8.49
N VAL A 141 4.38 14.03 9.64
CA VAL A 141 5.80 13.68 9.72
C VAL A 141 6.05 12.35 9.02
N GLU A 142 5.26 11.32 9.31
CA GLU A 142 5.36 10.01 8.66
C GLU A 142 5.23 10.13 7.14
N ASN A 143 4.20 10.83 6.66
CA ASN A 143 3.94 11.01 5.23
C ASN A 143 5.09 11.78 4.53
N ALA A 144 5.64 12.81 5.18
CA ALA A 144 6.77 13.57 4.64
C ALA A 144 8.03 12.70 4.54
N VAL A 145 8.37 11.97 5.60
CA VAL A 145 9.51 11.04 5.62
C VAL A 145 9.37 9.98 4.53
N LEU A 146 8.21 9.35 4.42
CA LEU A 146 7.93 8.36 3.37
C LEU A 146 8.04 8.94 1.96
N MET A 147 7.60 10.19 1.74
CA MET A 147 7.71 10.85 0.44
C MET A 147 9.18 11.16 0.07
N ILE A 148 9.99 11.56 1.05
CA ILE A 148 11.43 11.75 0.85
C ILE A 148 12.07 10.42 0.46
N LEU A 149 11.82 9.34 1.22
CA LEU A 149 12.33 8.00 0.91
C LEU A 149 11.88 7.51 -0.49
N PHE A 150 10.62 7.74 -0.86
CA PHE A 150 10.13 7.44 -2.20
C PHE A 150 10.85 8.25 -3.29
N SER A 151 11.22 9.50 -2.99
CA SER A 151 11.91 10.39 -3.93
C SER A 151 13.37 10.01 -4.20
N TYR A 152 14.00 9.19 -3.34
CA TYR A 152 15.30 8.57 -3.59
C TYR A 152 15.26 7.48 -4.68
N ARG A 153 14.08 7.03 -5.13
CA ARG A 153 13.92 6.06 -6.22
C ARG A 153 14.65 4.75 -5.91
N GLU A 154 15.66 4.36 -6.69
CA GLU A 154 16.42 3.10 -6.54
C GLU A 154 17.06 2.99 -5.16
N THR A 155 17.82 4.00 -4.72
CA THR A 155 18.49 3.96 -3.42
C THR A 155 17.52 3.93 -2.25
N GLY A 156 16.32 4.48 -2.42
CA GLY A 156 15.23 4.46 -1.43
C GLY A 156 14.55 3.10 -1.22
N VAL A 157 14.69 2.15 -2.17
CA VAL A 157 13.99 0.85 -2.13
C VAL A 157 14.34 0.07 -0.87
N GLU A 158 15.60 0.05 -0.47
CA GLU A 158 16.03 -0.71 0.70
C GLU A 158 15.53 -0.10 2.02
N ALA A 159 15.52 1.23 2.13
CA ALA A 159 14.97 1.93 3.29
C ALA A 159 13.46 1.68 3.44
N LEU A 160 12.70 1.77 2.34
CA LEU A 160 11.27 1.44 2.32
C LEU A 160 10.99 -0.04 2.62
N SER A 161 11.82 -0.94 2.10
CA SER A 161 11.72 -2.39 2.37
C SER A 161 11.88 -2.69 3.85
N LYS A 162 12.85 -2.05 4.52
CA LYS A 162 13.05 -2.18 5.96
C LYS A 162 11.82 -1.72 6.74
N ILE A 163 11.16 -0.65 6.33
CA ILE A 163 9.93 -0.17 6.96
C ILE A 163 8.77 -1.17 6.72
N ALA A 164 8.58 -1.60 5.48
CA ALA A 164 7.50 -2.51 5.08
C ALA A 164 7.51 -3.86 5.84
N TYR A 165 8.71 -4.40 6.07
CA TYR A 165 8.88 -5.76 6.59
C TYR A 165 9.54 -5.82 7.97
N LYS A 166 9.69 -4.68 8.66
CA LYS A 166 10.18 -4.67 10.05
C LYS A 166 9.23 -5.50 10.91
N ASN A 167 9.81 -6.43 11.68
CA ASN A 167 9.07 -7.33 12.55
C ASN A 167 8.62 -6.59 13.83
N SER A 168 7.70 -5.64 13.67
CA SER A 168 7.08 -4.91 14.77
C SER A 168 5.58 -4.85 14.54
N ALA A 169 4.81 -5.38 15.49
CA ALA A 169 3.34 -5.32 15.49
C ALA A 169 2.77 -3.89 15.57
N ILE A 170 3.63 -2.88 15.72
CA ILE A 170 3.27 -1.56 16.27
C ILE A 170 2.73 -0.58 15.21
N ASN A 171 2.84 -0.83 13.91
CA ASN A 171 2.20 0.05 12.92
C ASN A 171 1.93 -0.65 11.56
N ILE A 172 0.77 -1.32 11.44
CA ILE A 172 0.35 -1.97 10.19
C ILE A 172 0.09 -0.97 9.06
N SER A 173 -0.43 0.22 9.38
CA SER A 173 -0.74 1.28 8.42
C SER A 173 0.53 1.76 7.71
N LEU A 174 1.57 2.09 8.48
CA LEU A 174 2.89 2.47 7.97
C LEU A 174 3.48 1.40 7.04
N ARG A 175 3.38 0.12 7.43
CA ARG A 175 3.88 -1.00 6.61
C ARG A 175 3.16 -1.05 5.27
N LEU A 176 1.83 -0.91 5.25
CA LEU A 176 1.04 -0.89 4.02
C LEU A 176 1.35 0.34 3.15
N LYS A 177 1.55 1.52 3.75
CA LYS A 177 1.99 2.72 3.03
C LYS A 177 3.35 2.49 2.35
N ALA A 178 4.32 1.91 3.06
CA ALA A 178 5.62 1.58 2.50
C ALA A 178 5.52 0.55 1.35
N ILE A 179 4.71 -0.50 1.49
CA ILE A 179 4.46 -1.47 0.41
C ILE A 179 3.81 -0.80 -0.81
N ASN A 180 2.85 0.11 -0.62
CA ASN A 180 2.23 0.84 -1.71
C ASN A 180 3.26 1.71 -2.45
N LEU A 181 4.16 2.40 -1.74
CA LEU A 181 5.23 3.18 -2.35
C LEU A 181 6.21 2.30 -3.13
N LEU A 182 6.58 1.13 -2.60
CA LEU A 182 7.36 0.13 -3.32
C LEU A 182 6.65 -0.32 -4.61
N CYS A 183 5.35 -0.61 -4.55
CA CYS A 183 4.58 -0.99 -5.75
C CYS A 183 4.53 0.14 -6.80
N LYS A 184 4.44 1.40 -6.37
CA LYS A 184 4.51 2.57 -7.27
C LYS A 184 5.87 2.69 -7.94
N LEU A 185 6.97 2.51 -7.19
CA LEU A 185 8.32 2.46 -7.75
C LEU A 185 8.44 1.34 -8.79
N ALA A 186 7.97 0.14 -8.46
CA ALA A 186 7.99 -0.99 -9.38
C ALA A 186 7.14 -0.76 -10.64
N ALA A 187 5.98 -0.10 -10.51
CA ALA A 187 5.14 0.28 -11.64
C ALA A 187 5.80 1.34 -12.54
N ASP A 188 6.62 2.22 -11.97
CA ASP A 188 7.46 3.18 -12.69
C ASP A 188 8.75 2.56 -13.28
N GLY A 189 8.93 1.23 -13.14
CA GLY A 189 10.08 0.48 -13.65
C GLY A 189 11.32 0.48 -12.76
N VAL A 190 11.25 1.03 -11.54
CA VAL A 190 12.35 1.05 -10.58
C VAL A 190 12.42 -0.28 -9.84
N GLU A 191 13.54 -1.00 -9.97
CA GLU A 191 13.81 -2.27 -9.26
C GLU A 191 12.64 -3.28 -9.26
N CYS A 192 11.86 -3.34 -10.35
CA CYS A 192 10.59 -4.04 -10.40
C CYS A 192 10.68 -5.50 -9.90
N GLU A 193 11.64 -6.27 -10.41
CA GLU A 193 11.83 -7.69 -10.02
C GLU A 193 12.21 -7.83 -8.54
N ASN A 194 13.13 -7.00 -8.04
CA ASN A 194 13.57 -7.03 -6.65
C ASN A 194 12.40 -6.73 -5.70
N ILE A 195 11.64 -5.68 -6.00
CA ILE A 195 10.47 -5.27 -5.20
C ILE A 195 9.41 -6.37 -5.19
N VAL A 196 9.05 -6.91 -6.35
CA VAL A 196 8.05 -7.98 -6.47
C VAL A 196 8.49 -9.20 -5.66
N ASN A 197 9.74 -9.63 -5.78
CA ASN A 197 10.28 -10.77 -5.02
C ASN A 197 10.25 -10.52 -3.50
N LYS A 198 10.62 -9.31 -3.04
CA LYS A 198 10.55 -8.95 -1.61
C LYS A 198 9.12 -8.99 -1.07
N ILE A 199 8.14 -8.48 -1.83
CA ILE A 199 6.73 -8.55 -1.42
C ILE A 199 6.28 -10.01 -1.33
N MET A 200 6.56 -10.82 -2.35
CA MET A 200 6.17 -12.24 -2.38
C MET A 200 6.73 -13.01 -1.19
N ASN A 201 8.00 -12.82 -0.85
CA ASN A 201 8.66 -13.52 0.26
C ASN A 201 8.08 -13.16 1.64
N ASN A 202 7.46 -12.00 1.78
CA ASN A 202 6.93 -11.51 3.06
C ASN A 202 5.39 -11.51 3.13
N LEU A 203 4.70 -11.85 2.03
CA LEU A 203 3.25 -11.77 1.93
C LEU A 203 2.52 -12.64 2.96
N MET A 204 3.07 -13.82 3.26
CA MET A 204 2.48 -14.77 4.20
C MET A 204 2.44 -14.27 5.66
N ALA A 205 3.19 -13.20 5.99
CA ALA A 205 3.16 -12.58 7.31
C ALA A 205 1.93 -11.68 7.54
N PHE A 206 1.10 -11.47 6.51
CA PHE A 206 -0.13 -10.67 6.58
C PHE A 206 -1.36 -11.57 6.64
N ASP A 207 -2.41 -11.10 7.31
CA ASP A 207 -3.73 -11.72 7.21
C ASP A 207 -4.35 -11.49 5.81
N ASP A 208 -5.43 -12.19 5.50
CA ASP A 208 -6.02 -12.18 4.16
C ASP A 208 -6.56 -10.82 3.74
N GLU A 209 -7.13 -10.04 4.66
CA GLU A 209 -7.60 -8.69 4.38
C GLU A 209 -6.44 -7.78 3.94
N LYS A 210 -5.29 -7.87 4.63
CA LYS A 210 -4.11 -7.08 4.29
C LYS A 210 -3.44 -7.62 3.03
N LYS A 211 -3.47 -8.95 2.77
CA LYS A 211 -3.02 -9.52 1.49
C LYS A 211 -3.81 -8.96 0.32
N ILE A 212 -5.14 -8.86 0.44
CA ILE A 212 -6.00 -8.28 -0.61
C ILE A 212 -5.62 -6.81 -0.87
N LYS A 213 -5.42 -6.01 0.19
CA LYS A 213 -4.92 -4.62 0.05
C LYS A 213 -3.57 -4.58 -0.68
N ILE A 214 -2.64 -5.47 -0.33
CA ILE A 214 -1.33 -5.60 -1.01
C ILE A 214 -1.50 -6.01 -2.48
N PHE A 215 -2.40 -6.93 -2.81
CA PHE A 215 -2.72 -7.26 -4.22
C PHE A 215 -3.26 -6.06 -4.98
N GLY A 216 -4.08 -5.22 -4.32
CA GLY A 216 -4.50 -3.94 -4.85
C GLY A 216 -3.31 -3.05 -5.22
N PHE A 217 -2.32 -2.94 -4.34
CA PHE A 217 -1.08 -2.20 -4.63
C PHE A 217 -0.29 -2.83 -5.77
N MET A 218 -0.06 -4.15 -5.73
CA MET A 218 0.69 -4.87 -6.75
C MET A 218 0.01 -4.81 -8.12
N SER A 219 -1.32 -4.70 -8.18
CA SER A 219 -2.07 -4.59 -9.43
C SER A 219 -1.78 -3.31 -10.24
N GLN A 220 -1.06 -2.35 -9.66
CA GLN A 220 -0.52 -1.19 -10.37
C GLN A 220 0.63 -1.59 -11.32
N ILE A 221 1.32 -2.71 -11.07
CA ILE A 221 2.43 -3.24 -11.87
C ILE A 221 1.85 -4.07 -13.04
N LYS A 222 1.44 -3.38 -14.11
CA LYS A 222 0.71 -3.97 -15.25
C LYS A 222 1.56 -4.99 -16.01
N GLY A 223 0.92 -6.09 -16.42
CA GLY A 223 1.53 -7.08 -17.31
C GLY A 223 2.68 -7.91 -16.70
N ASN A 224 2.99 -7.73 -15.40
CA ASN A 224 4.02 -8.53 -14.75
C ASN A 224 3.49 -9.94 -14.44
N ASN A 225 4.10 -10.97 -15.03
CA ASN A 225 3.64 -12.35 -14.91
C ASN A 225 3.70 -12.88 -13.47
N GLN A 226 4.72 -12.52 -12.68
CA GLN A 226 4.82 -12.98 -11.29
C GLN A 226 3.68 -12.41 -10.45
N VAL A 227 3.38 -11.13 -10.62
CA VAL A 227 2.24 -10.46 -9.95
C VAL A 227 0.93 -11.11 -10.36
N ILE A 228 0.70 -11.28 -11.67
CA ILE A 228 -0.54 -11.89 -12.20
C ILE A 228 -0.71 -13.31 -11.66
N SER A 229 0.34 -14.14 -11.70
CA SER A 229 0.28 -15.51 -11.21
C SER A 229 0.02 -15.59 -9.70
N LEU A 230 0.61 -14.68 -8.91
CA LEU A 230 0.36 -14.60 -7.47
C LEU A 230 -1.10 -14.26 -7.16
N ILE A 231 -1.62 -13.17 -7.75
CA ILE A 231 -3.01 -12.74 -7.54
C ILE A 231 -3.97 -13.83 -8.04
N GLN A 232 -3.68 -14.46 -9.17
CA GLN A 232 -4.48 -15.57 -9.69
C GLN A 232 -4.50 -16.78 -8.75
N HIS A 233 -3.37 -17.12 -8.13
CA HIS A 233 -3.29 -18.20 -7.15
C HIS A 233 -4.21 -17.94 -5.96
N PHE A 234 -4.14 -16.74 -5.38
CA PHE A 234 -4.99 -16.37 -4.24
C PHE A 234 -6.47 -16.25 -4.62
N TYR A 235 -6.78 -15.68 -5.79
CA TYR A 235 -8.15 -15.66 -6.33
C TYR A 235 -8.74 -17.08 -6.37
N LYS A 236 -8.02 -18.03 -6.97
CA LYS A 236 -8.48 -19.43 -7.03
C LYS A 236 -8.62 -20.03 -5.64
N SER A 237 -7.67 -19.77 -4.74
CA SER A 237 -7.69 -20.26 -3.37
C SER A 237 -8.94 -19.79 -2.62
N PHE A 238 -9.21 -18.48 -2.59
CA PHE A 238 -10.39 -17.94 -1.91
C PHE A 238 -11.69 -18.51 -2.46
N VAL A 239 -11.81 -18.57 -3.79
CA VAL A 239 -13.00 -19.16 -4.42
C VAL A 239 -13.16 -20.63 -4.01
N LYS A 240 -12.11 -21.45 -4.06
CA LYS A 240 -12.16 -22.87 -3.66
C LYS A 240 -12.57 -23.08 -2.19
N HIS A 241 -12.18 -22.19 -1.30
CA HIS A 241 -12.55 -22.26 0.12
C HIS A 241 -13.93 -21.67 0.44
N GLY A 242 -14.62 -21.11 -0.57
CA GLY A 242 -15.94 -20.50 -0.39
C GLY A 242 -15.92 -19.05 0.09
N ASP A 243 -14.73 -18.43 0.21
CA ASP A 243 -14.55 -17.02 0.57
C ASP A 243 -14.79 -16.13 -0.65
N VAL A 244 -16.03 -16.11 -1.13
CA VAL A 244 -16.37 -15.52 -2.42
C VAL A 244 -16.25 -14.00 -2.46
N GLU A 245 -16.42 -13.31 -1.34
CA GLU A 245 -16.18 -11.87 -1.21
C GLU A 245 -14.69 -11.53 -1.42
N TYR A 246 -13.79 -12.29 -0.79
CA TYR A 246 -12.35 -12.17 -0.98
C TYR A 246 -11.93 -12.58 -2.39
N GLY A 247 -12.59 -13.60 -2.95
CA GLY A 247 -12.45 -13.99 -4.35
C GLY A 247 -12.83 -12.85 -5.30
N TYR A 248 -13.91 -12.14 -5.03
CA TYR A 248 -14.34 -10.98 -5.82
C TYR A 248 -13.31 -9.85 -5.79
N GLU A 249 -12.90 -9.37 -4.61
CA GLU A 249 -11.93 -8.28 -4.49
C GLU A 249 -10.59 -8.64 -5.15
N THR A 250 -10.14 -9.87 -4.95
CA THR A 250 -8.90 -10.38 -5.57
C THR A 250 -9.02 -10.48 -7.09
N LEU A 251 -10.18 -10.86 -7.62
CA LEU A 251 -10.42 -10.90 -9.06
C LEU A 251 -10.34 -9.51 -9.69
N LEU A 252 -10.84 -8.46 -9.01
CA LEU A 252 -10.70 -7.09 -9.51
C LEU A 252 -9.23 -6.71 -9.68
N HIS A 253 -8.41 -7.03 -8.69
CA HIS A 253 -6.96 -6.82 -8.75
C HIS A 253 -6.29 -7.63 -9.87
N LEU A 254 -6.75 -8.86 -10.10
CA LEU A 254 -6.24 -9.70 -11.19
C LEU A 254 -6.56 -9.11 -12.56
N ILE A 255 -7.81 -8.74 -12.81
CA ILE A 255 -8.24 -8.12 -14.08
C ILE A 255 -7.48 -6.81 -14.29
N ASN A 256 -7.30 -6.02 -13.22
CA ASN A 256 -6.55 -4.78 -13.28
C ASN A 256 -5.07 -5.02 -13.65
N ALA A 257 -4.40 -5.99 -13.02
CA ALA A 257 -2.99 -6.29 -13.29
C ALA A 257 -2.77 -6.90 -14.69
N ALA A 258 -3.68 -7.76 -15.13
CA ALA A 258 -3.60 -8.47 -16.41
C ALA A 258 -4.14 -7.64 -17.60
N GLU A 259 -4.90 -6.58 -17.33
CA GLU A 259 -5.63 -5.76 -18.31
C GLU A 259 -6.53 -6.57 -19.25
N LYS A 260 -7.00 -7.73 -18.77
CA LYS A 260 -7.88 -8.65 -19.49
C LYS A 260 -8.63 -9.52 -18.51
N PHE A 261 -9.73 -10.11 -18.98
CA PHE A 261 -10.51 -11.09 -18.23
C PHE A 261 -10.78 -12.32 -19.10
N THR A 262 -11.27 -13.38 -18.47
CA THR A 262 -11.63 -14.65 -19.13
C THR A 262 -13.13 -14.90 -19.00
N THR A 263 -13.66 -15.83 -19.80
CA THR A 263 -15.05 -16.30 -19.63
C THR A 263 -15.29 -16.87 -18.24
N GLY A 264 -14.30 -17.56 -17.65
CA GLY A 264 -14.40 -18.06 -16.28
C GLY A 264 -14.55 -16.95 -15.23
N HIS A 265 -13.86 -15.83 -15.42
CA HIS A 265 -14.04 -14.65 -14.56
C HIS A 265 -15.44 -14.06 -14.68
N LEU A 266 -15.97 -13.96 -15.90
CA LEU A 266 -17.35 -13.51 -16.13
C LEU A 266 -18.36 -14.48 -15.48
N ASN A 267 -18.15 -15.79 -15.62
CA ASN A 267 -19.02 -16.79 -15.01
C ASN A 267 -19.03 -16.64 -13.49
N PHE A 268 -17.88 -16.48 -12.85
CA PHE A 268 -17.80 -16.22 -11.41
C PHE A 268 -18.59 -14.98 -11.01
N LEU A 269 -18.34 -13.83 -11.67
CA LEU A 269 -19.09 -12.59 -11.42
C LEU A 269 -20.60 -12.78 -11.58
N LYS A 270 -21.03 -13.51 -12.61
CA LYS A 270 -22.45 -13.81 -12.85
C LYS A 270 -23.04 -14.68 -11.74
N MET A 271 -22.33 -15.70 -11.27
CA MET A 271 -22.78 -16.55 -10.17
C MET A 271 -22.96 -15.74 -8.88
N LEU A 272 -22.04 -14.81 -8.58
CA LEU A 272 -22.16 -13.91 -7.44
C LEU A 272 -23.34 -12.95 -7.59
N ALA A 273 -23.47 -12.29 -8.74
CA ALA A 273 -24.55 -11.35 -9.05
C ALA A 273 -25.94 -11.98 -8.91
N LEU A 274 -26.08 -13.24 -9.32
CA LEU A 274 -27.31 -14.01 -9.19
C LEU A 274 -27.53 -14.59 -7.79
N GLY A 275 -26.55 -14.46 -6.88
CA GLY A 275 -26.64 -14.98 -5.53
C GLY A 275 -26.74 -16.50 -5.48
N LYS A 276 -26.06 -17.22 -6.39
CA LYS A 276 -26.12 -18.68 -6.42
C LYS A 276 -25.49 -19.26 -5.14
N GLY A 277 -26.25 -20.03 -4.38
CA GLY A 277 -25.75 -20.77 -3.20
C GLY A 277 -24.86 -21.98 -3.55
N THR A 278 -24.61 -22.22 -4.84
CA THR A 278 -23.78 -23.29 -5.34
C THR A 278 -22.98 -22.77 -6.52
N ILE A 279 -21.67 -22.94 -6.48
CA ILE A 279 -20.74 -22.47 -7.50
C ILE A 279 -20.08 -23.68 -8.17
N ASN A 280 -20.18 -23.74 -9.49
CA ASN A 280 -19.49 -24.75 -10.30
C ASN A 280 -18.09 -24.22 -10.67
N LEU A 281 -17.06 -24.83 -10.09
CA LEU A 281 -15.68 -24.40 -10.25
C LEU A 281 -15.14 -24.70 -11.66
N GLU A 282 -15.65 -25.73 -12.35
CA GLU A 282 -15.24 -26.05 -13.73
C GLU A 282 -15.64 -24.95 -14.73
N GLU A 283 -16.70 -24.19 -14.42
CA GLU A 283 -17.14 -23.06 -15.23
C GLU A 283 -16.26 -21.81 -15.02
N ILE A 284 -15.43 -21.79 -13.97
CA ILE A 284 -14.66 -20.62 -13.52
C ILE A 284 -13.17 -20.82 -13.75
N MET A 285 -12.66 -22.04 -13.55
CA MET A 285 -11.24 -22.36 -13.60
C MET A 285 -10.99 -23.80 -14.02
N GLY A 286 -9.78 -24.07 -14.54
CA GLY A 286 -9.31 -25.44 -14.72
C GLY A 286 -9.03 -26.09 -13.36
N LEU A 287 -9.45 -27.36 -13.22
CA LEU A 287 -9.33 -28.18 -12.03
C LEU A 287 -8.55 -29.46 -12.35
N ASP A 288 -7.84 -29.98 -11.34
CA ASP A 288 -7.26 -31.32 -11.41
C ASP A 288 -8.32 -32.40 -11.09
N GLU A 289 -8.06 -33.67 -11.43
CA GLU A 289 -9.06 -34.76 -11.36
C GLU A 289 -9.66 -34.96 -9.95
N ASP A 290 -8.88 -34.71 -8.91
CA ASP A 290 -9.25 -34.92 -7.50
C ASP A 290 -9.83 -33.68 -6.81
N GLU A 291 -9.94 -32.55 -7.50
CA GLU A 291 -10.45 -31.31 -6.91
C GLU A 291 -11.98 -31.28 -6.84
N GLU A 292 -12.51 -30.65 -5.79
CA GLU A 292 -13.94 -30.39 -5.69
C GLU A 292 -14.40 -29.55 -6.88
N LYS A 293 -15.45 -30.02 -7.56
CA LYS A 293 -16.03 -29.33 -8.73
C LYS A 293 -17.09 -28.32 -8.34
N ILE A 294 -17.69 -28.52 -7.17
CA ILE A 294 -18.83 -27.74 -6.71
C ILE A 294 -18.57 -27.35 -5.26
N ILE A 295 -18.73 -26.07 -4.98
CA ILE A 295 -18.70 -25.54 -3.62
C ILE A 295 -20.07 -24.99 -3.25
N TYR A 296 -20.37 -25.02 -1.95
CA TYR A 296 -21.59 -24.47 -1.39
C TYR A 296 -21.31 -23.14 -0.71
N VAL A 297 -22.08 -22.12 -1.07
CA VAL A 297 -21.96 -20.77 -0.52
C VAL A 297 -23.22 -20.48 0.28
N LYS A 298 -23.06 -20.23 1.58
CA LYS A 298 -24.19 -20.13 2.52
C LYS A 298 -25.10 -18.94 2.20
N ASP A 299 -24.50 -17.76 2.06
CA ASP A 299 -25.14 -16.55 1.55
C ASP A 299 -24.05 -15.63 1.02
N ILE A 300 -24.39 -14.79 0.05
CA ILE A 300 -23.51 -13.78 -0.52
C ILE A 300 -24.07 -12.44 -0.07
N VAL A 301 -23.25 -11.59 0.53
CA VAL A 301 -23.71 -10.28 1.01
C VAL A 301 -24.28 -9.46 -0.16
N GLU A 302 -25.43 -8.79 0.03
CA GLU A 302 -26.15 -8.08 -1.04
C GLU A 302 -25.28 -7.05 -1.77
N GLU A 303 -24.42 -6.35 -1.03
CA GLU A 303 -23.44 -5.42 -1.58
C GLU A 303 -22.55 -6.08 -2.65
N TYR A 304 -22.05 -7.29 -2.40
CA TYR A 304 -21.21 -8.03 -3.35
C TYR A 304 -22.01 -8.55 -4.54
N LYS A 305 -23.30 -8.89 -4.37
CA LYS A 305 -24.19 -9.23 -5.49
C LYS A 305 -24.32 -8.04 -6.45
N VAL A 306 -24.54 -6.84 -5.91
CA VAL A 306 -24.68 -5.61 -6.70
C VAL A 306 -23.35 -5.23 -7.37
N LYS A 307 -22.25 -5.20 -6.60
CA LYS A 307 -20.90 -4.92 -7.09
C LYS A 307 -20.48 -5.87 -8.22
N ALA A 308 -20.75 -7.16 -8.07
CA ALA A 308 -20.47 -8.16 -9.09
C ALA A 308 -21.30 -7.95 -10.37
N ALA A 309 -22.58 -7.59 -10.24
CA ALA A 309 -23.44 -7.32 -11.40
C ALA A 309 -22.99 -6.06 -12.16
N ILE A 310 -22.67 -4.98 -11.45
CA ILE A 310 -22.13 -3.75 -12.05
C ILE A 310 -20.81 -4.05 -12.75
N THR A 311 -19.91 -4.78 -12.08
CA THR A 311 -18.62 -5.18 -12.67
C THR A 311 -18.80 -6.05 -13.90
N TYR A 312 -19.69 -7.04 -13.85
CA TYR A 312 -20.01 -7.87 -15.01
C TYR A 312 -20.50 -7.00 -16.17
N TYR A 313 -21.51 -6.15 -15.96
CA TYR A 313 -22.11 -5.31 -17.00
C TYR A 313 -21.08 -4.40 -17.67
N ASN A 314 -20.16 -3.86 -16.86
CA ASN A 314 -19.06 -3.04 -17.31
C ASN A 314 -18.08 -3.81 -18.22
N LEU A 315 -17.89 -5.12 -18.02
CA LEU A 315 -17.04 -5.97 -18.84
C LEU A 315 -17.77 -6.58 -20.04
N GLU A 316 -19.04 -6.98 -19.88
CA GLU A 316 -19.87 -7.64 -20.88
C GLU A 316 -21.34 -7.19 -20.76
N LYS A 317 -21.78 -6.35 -21.70
CA LYS A 317 -23.11 -5.68 -21.64
C LYS A 317 -24.25 -6.54 -22.19
N SER A 318 -23.96 -7.64 -22.89
CA SER A 318 -24.98 -8.39 -23.63
C SER A 318 -25.77 -9.41 -22.78
N ASP A 319 -25.36 -9.67 -21.54
CA ASP A 319 -26.00 -10.69 -20.71
C ASP A 319 -27.38 -10.26 -20.19
N SER A 320 -28.42 -10.96 -20.65
CA SER A 320 -29.81 -10.62 -20.33
C SER A 320 -30.16 -10.77 -18.85
N ASP A 321 -29.54 -11.73 -18.15
CA ASP A 321 -29.86 -12.03 -16.75
C ASP A 321 -29.31 -10.91 -15.85
N ILE A 322 -28.05 -10.52 -16.11
CA ILE A 322 -27.40 -9.41 -15.41
C ILE A 322 -28.13 -8.10 -15.67
N ASN A 323 -28.46 -7.81 -16.93
CA ASN A 323 -29.18 -6.60 -17.31
C ASN A 323 -30.53 -6.53 -16.59
N SER A 324 -31.30 -7.62 -16.60
CA SER A 324 -32.61 -7.68 -15.93
C SER A 324 -32.48 -7.46 -14.43
N LYS A 325 -31.43 -8.00 -13.80
CA LYS A 325 -31.17 -7.83 -12.37
C LYS A 325 -30.81 -6.40 -12.01
N LEU A 326 -29.95 -5.75 -12.79
CA LEU A 326 -29.59 -4.35 -12.63
C LEU A 326 -30.81 -3.42 -12.80
N TYR A 327 -31.63 -3.63 -13.83
CA TYR A 327 -32.87 -2.89 -14.01
C TYR A 327 -33.80 -3.05 -12.81
N TYR A 328 -34.00 -4.28 -12.33
CA TYR A 328 -34.81 -4.53 -11.14
C TYR A 328 -34.29 -3.76 -9.92
N TRP A 329 -33.00 -3.85 -9.61
CA TRP A 329 -32.43 -3.13 -8.47
C TRP A 329 -32.50 -1.61 -8.63
N SER A 330 -32.34 -1.09 -9.85
CA SER A 330 -32.42 0.36 -10.11
C SER A 330 -33.78 0.95 -9.76
N GLU A 331 -34.85 0.19 -9.89
CA GLU A 331 -36.22 0.64 -9.61
C GLU A 331 -36.71 0.23 -8.21
N TYR A 332 -36.32 -0.96 -7.74
CA TYR A 332 -36.94 -1.61 -6.58
C TYR A 332 -36.01 -1.86 -5.40
N SER A 333 -34.70 -1.63 -5.50
CA SER A 333 -33.81 -1.74 -4.32
C SER A 333 -34.32 -0.79 -3.22
N LEU A 334 -34.28 -1.20 -1.95
CA LEU A 334 -34.67 -0.33 -0.83
C LEU A 334 -33.61 0.76 -0.58
N ASP A 335 -32.35 0.46 -0.87
CA ASP A 335 -31.26 1.41 -0.73
C ASP A 335 -31.24 2.40 -1.91
N LYS A 336 -31.40 3.68 -1.57
CA LYS A 336 -31.36 4.78 -2.53
C LYS A 336 -29.99 4.91 -3.20
N ASN A 337 -28.91 4.66 -2.48
CA ASN A 337 -27.55 4.77 -3.01
C ASN A 337 -27.32 3.71 -4.10
N ILE A 338 -27.73 2.46 -3.85
CA ILE A 338 -27.70 1.38 -4.85
C ILE A 338 -28.49 1.76 -6.09
N ARG A 339 -29.72 2.30 -5.92
CA ARG A 339 -30.54 2.74 -7.06
C ARG A 339 -29.84 3.82 -7.89
N GLU A 340 -29.31 4.85 -7.24
CA GLU A 340 -28.63 5.96 -7.92
C GLU A 340 -27.34 5.52 -8.61
N GLU A 341 -26.57 4.63 -7.99
CA GLU A 341 -25.35 4.07 -8.56
C GLU A 341 -25.65 3.27 -9.83
N ILE A 342 -26.61 2.35 -9.77
CA ILE A 342 -26.98 1.53 -10.94
C ILE A 342 -27.56 2.40 -12.07
N LYS A 343 -28.42 3.38 -11.75
CA LYS A 343 -28.96 4.30 -12.77
C LYS A 343 -27.84 5.08 -13.47
N LYS A 344 -26.83 5.51 -12.72
CA LYS A 344 -25.65 6.15 -13.32
C LYS A 344 -24.91 5.19 -14.25
N VAL A 345 -24.68 3.94 -13.85
CA VAL A 345 -23.98 2.93 -14.68
C VAL A 345 -24.74 2.63 -15.98
N ILE A 346 -26.06 2.54 -15.92
CA ILE A 346 -26.92 2.27 -17.08
C ILE A 346 -26.99 3.49 -18.02
N ASN A 347 -27.03 4.72 -17.47
CA ASN A 347 -27.23 5.95 -18.25
C ASN A 347 -25.93 6.63 -18.75
N ASP A 348 -24.78 6.41 -18.09
CA ASP A 348 -23.48 6.98 -18.47
C ASP A 348 -22.81 6.23 -19.66
N ASN A 349 -23.54 5.28 -20.27
CA ASN A 349 -23.11 4.38 -21.35
C ASN A 349 -24.11 4.41 -22.50
#